data_AF-A0A8K0CEM5-F1
#
_entry.id   AF-A0A8K0CEM5-F1
#
_cell.length_a   1.000
_cell.length_b   1.000
_cell.length_c   1.000
_cell.angle_alpha   90.00
_cell.angle_beta   90.00
_cell.angle_gamma   90.00
#
_symmetry.space_group_name_H-M   'P 1'
#
loop_
_entity.id
_entity.type
_entity.pdbx_description
1 polymer ?
#
loop_
_entity_poly.entity_id
_entity_poly.type
_entity_poly.pdbx_seq_one_letter_code
_entity_poly.pdbx_strand_id
1 'polypeptide(L)'
;MSAELVSTPNPHYIPGYTGFCPQYKYRIGDTYGTTSHKLLLDPTVSHAEKLVISDRTVDDYQVQRPPQKDIDIVNARFIQGDPVYKHPTIPGYEGFVPRINGLFGQRYTVQATEGLSEFEQMQRKDMAALNNLLRQGALQDGKWNPKTLEDRELTQSEFKLPLLQVRPECAGMVRNLSVDEPPLNPPDHSASPYFMDNADPEKYLKKGFTGPVPFGYSSFGQTNKAMTNSALCDFTTNYRKRLSTEWAPVTISRPDPPLLIQPSEIYHRHLGQLPNYAGHIPGAIFRFGKTYGNDTRDAKRWLRGDFS
;
A
#
# COMPACT_ATOMS: atom_id res chain seq x y z
N MET A 1 11.07 30.19 37.90
CA MET A 1 10.89 31.22 36.86
C MET A 1 10.69 30.50 35.55
N SER A 2 9.51 30.62 34.96
CA SER A 2 9.06 29.87 33.78
C SER A 2 9.89 30.23 32.54
N ALA A 3 10.26 29.22 31.76
CA ALA A 3 10.97 29.33 30.49
C ALA A 3 10.12 29.93 29.34
N GLU A 4 9.09 30.71 29.67
CA GLU A 4 8.17 31.31 28.68
C GLU A 4 8.70 32.63 28.09
N LEU A 5 9.68 33.27 28.73
CA LEU A 5 10.15 34.61 28.31
C LEU A 5 11.11 34.61 27.10
N VAL A 6 11.60 33.44 26.66
CA VAL A 6 12.54 33.30 25.52
C VAL A 6 11.93 32.45 24.38
N SER A 7 10.61 32.28 24.37
CA SER A 7 9.94 31.52 23.31
C SER A 7 9.31 32.48 22.29
N THR A 8 9.63 32.29 21.01
CA THR A 8 8.96 33.02 19.93
C THR A 8 7.49 32.61 19.88
N PRO A 9 6.53 33.55 19.80
CA PRO A 9 5.11 33.19 19.72
C PRO A 9 4.81 32.39 18.45
N ASN A 10 3.89 31.43 18.56
CA ASN A 10 3.37 30.72 17.39
C ASN A 10 2.49 31.67 16.55
N PRO A 11 2.47 31.55 15.21
CA PRO A 11 3.12 30.53 14.38
C PRO A 11 4.54 30.92 13.95
N HIS A 12 5.51 30.00 14.05
CA HIS A 12 6.87 30.15 13.52
C HIS A 12 7.45 28.80 13.09
N TYR A 13 8.50 28.82 12.26
CA TYR A 13 9.18 27.57 11.88
C TYR A 13 10.13 27.12 12.99
N ILE A 14 10.15 25.80 13.24
CA ILE A 14 11.07 25.20 14.21
C ILE A 14 12.52 25.29 13.72
N PRO A 15 13.49 25.52 14.62
CA PRO A 15 14.90 25.40 14.28
C PRO A 15 15.20 24.03 13.65
N GLY A 16 15.88 24.02 12.49
CA GLY A 16 16.15 22.79 11.73
C GLY A 16 15.11 22.47 10.64
N TYR A 17 14.07 23.28 10.48
CA TYR A 17 13.19 23.21 9.30
C TYR A 17 14.00 23.47 8.02
N THR A 18 14.03 22.50 7.12
CA THR A 18 14.77 22.54 5.84
C THR A 18 13.92 22.93 4.64
N GLY A 19 12.64 23.24 4.86
CA GLY A 19 11.72 23.66 3.80
C GLY A 19 11.88 25.12 3.38
N PHE A 20 11.10 25.53 2.38
CA PHE A 20 11.14 26.88 1.84
C PHE A 20 10.46 27.89 2.77
N CYS A 21 11.17 28.94 3.18
CA CYS A 21 10.63 30.08 3.92
C CYS A 21 10.71 31.33 3.03
N PRO A 22 9.56 31.84 2.53
CA PRO A 22 9.55 32.98 1.60
C PRO A 22 10.22 34.21 2.21
N GLN A 23 11.02 34.91 1.40
CA GLN A 23 11.74 36.14 1.78
C GLN A 23 12.72 36.05 2.97
N TYR A 24 12.94 34.87 3.55
CA TYR A 24 13.86 34.66 4.68
C TYR A 24 15.27 35.20 4.42
N LYS A 25 15.81 34.97 3.21
CA LYS A 25 17.16 35.42 2.82
C LYS A 25 17.32 36.95 2.84
N TYR A 26 16.23 37.72 2.78
CA TYR A 26 16.26 39.17 2.73
C TYR A 26 16.05 39.82 4.11
N ARG A 27 15.76 39.02 5.16
CA ARG A 27 15.61 39.49 6.55
C ARG A 27 16.80 39.02 7.37
N ILE A 28 17.60 39.96 7.86
CA ILE A 28 18.83 39.70 8.62
C ILE A 28 18.72 40.40 9.97
N GLY A 29 19.20 39.76 11.04
CA GLY A 29 19.36 40.40 12.36
C GLY A 29 18.47 39.85 13.47
N ASP A 30 17.45 39.06 13.14
CA ASP A 30 16.58 38.39 14.10
C ASP A 30 16.91 36.88 14.19
N THR A 31 16.45 36.22 15.26
CA THR A 31 16.54 34.75 15.35
C THR A 31 15.60 34.09 14.34
N TYR A 32 15.91 32.84 13.95
CA TYR A 32 15.12 32.08 12.97
C TYR A 32 13.62 32.01 13.31
N GLY A 33 13.29 31.78 14.58
CA GLY A 33 11.90 31.75 15.05
C GLY A 33 11.22 33.12 14.88
N THR A 34 11.91 34.20 15.22
CA THR A 34 11.37 35.57 15.12
C THR A 34 11.20 36.00 13.66
N THR A 35 12.17 35.71 12.80
CA THR A 35 12.08 36.00 11.36
C THR A 35 10.94 35.25 10.70
N SER A 36 10.81 33.95 10.98
CA SER A 36 9.77 33.11 10.39
C SER A 36 8.39 33.49 10.92
N HIS A 37 8.27 33.85 12.19
CA HIS A 37 7.02 34.38 12.75
C HIS A 37 6.55 35.64 12.03
N LYS A 38 7.45 36.64 11.88
CA LYS A 38 7.15 37.88 11.18
C LYS A 38 6.80 37.65 9.72
N LEU A 39 7.40 36.66 9.06
CA LEU A 39 7.11 36.34 7.66
C LEU A 39 5.74 35.69 7.52
N LEU A 40 5.40 34.71 8.37
CA LEU A 40 4.11 34.01 8.30
C LEU A 40 2.91 34.93 8.56
N LEU A 41 3.10 36.03 9.29
CA LEU A 41 2.06 37.02 9.56
C LEU A 41 2.05 38.20 8.56
N ASP A 42 3.03 38.28 7.66
CA ASP A 42 3.16 39.43 6.76
C ASP A 42 2.22 39.29 5.55
N PRO A 43 1.21 40.17 5.40
CA PRO A 43 0.27 40.10 4.29
C PRO A 43 0.91 40.48 2.94
N THR A 44 2.07 41.14 2.94
CA THR A 44 2.77 41.53 1.70
C THR A 44 3.54 40.38 1.07
N VAL A 45 3.72 39.29 1.81
CA VAL A 45 4.46 38.12 1.35
C VAL A 45 3.45 37.06 0.90
N SER A 46 3.62 36.60 -0.33
CA SER A 46 2.79 35.52 -0.89
C SER A 46 2.99 34.24 -0.11
N HIS A 47 1.98 33.88 0.69
CA HIS A 47 1.88 32.61 1.41
C HIS A 47 0.53 31.96 1.08
N ALA A 48 0.42 30.65 1.31
CA ALA A 48 -0.87 29.98 1.25
C ALA A 48 -1.79 30.54 2.35
N GLU A 49 -3.07 30.74 2.04
CA GLU A 49 -4.08 31.23 3.01
C GLU A 49 -4.21 30.31 4.24
N LYS A 50 -3.83 29.04 4.08
CA LYS A 50 -3.82 28.02 5.13
C LYS A 50 -2.45 27.38 5.25
N LEU A 51 -2.00 27.16 6.49
CA LEU A 51 -0.77 26.43 6.77
C LEU A 51 -0.86 25.01 6.21
N VAL A 52 0.21 24.54 5.55
CA VAL A 52 0.30 23.17 5.01
C VAL A 52 0.29 22.12 6.12
N ILE A 53 0.71 22.51 7.34
CA ILE A 53 0.49 21.71 8.54
C ILE A 53 -0.97 21.88 8.90
N SER A 54 -1.71 20.77 8.81
CA SER A 54 -3.16 20.73 8.96
C SER A 54 -3.62 21.51 10.18
N ASP A 55 -4.52 22.45 9.94
CA ASP A 55 -5.37 22.97 11.00
C ASP A 55 -6.12 21.77 11.60
N ARG A 56 -5.91 21.53 12.89
CA ARG A 56 -6.62 20.47 13.63
C ARG A 56 -7.97 20.98 14.13
N THR A 57 -8.32 22.23 13.81
CA THR A 57 -9.71 22.67 13.90
C THR A 57 -10.57 21.78 13.01
N VAL A 58 -11.76 21.49 13.51
CA VAL A 58 -12.70 20.55 12.91
C VAL A 58 -13.33 21.23 11.70
N ASP A 59 -12.56 21.44 10.64
CA ASP A 59 -13.05 22.18 9.47
C ASP A 59 -13.99 21.33 8.61
N ASP A 60 -14.97 22.04 8.05
CA ASP A 60 -15.99 21.85 6.98
C ASP A 60 -15.87 20.68 5.98
N TYR A 61 -14.76 19.94 5.95
CA TYR A 61 -14.50 18.83 5.02
C TYR A 61 -14.36 17.47 5.71
N GLN A 62 -14.57 17.37 7.03
CA GLN A 62 -14.66 16.06 7.68
C GLN A 62 -15.98 15.37 7.33
N VAL A 63 -15.95 14.53 6.29
CA VAL A 63 -17.01 13.54 6.07
C VAL A 63 -16.94 12.53 7.22
N GLN A 64 -17.86 12.62 8.17
CA GLN A 64 -18.02 11.59 9.19
C GLN A 64 -18.35 10.26 8.50
N ARG A 65 -17.42 9.29 8.61
CA ARG A 65 -17.57 7.94 8.07
C ARG A 65 -17.54 6.92 9.22
N PRO A 66 -18.52 6.00 9.30
CA PRO A 66 -19.68 5.85 8.41
C PRO A 66 -20.69 7.00 8.59
N PRO A 67 -21.53 7.30 7.58
CA PRO A 67 -22.52 8.37 7.71
C PRO A 67 -23.56 8.01 8.78
N GLN A 68 -24.03 9.02 9.52
CA GLN A 68 -24.95 8.81 10.65
C GLN A 68 -26.22 8.04 10.24
N LYS A 69 -26.75 8.30 9.04
CA LYS A 69 -27.91 7.60 8.47
C LYS A 69 -27.71 6.08 8.42
N ASP A 70 -26.52 5.60 8.09
CA ASP A 70 -26.26 4.16 7.96
C ASP A 70 -26.16 3.51 9.34
N ILE A 71 -25.59 4.23 10.31
CA ILE A 71 -25.59 3.82 11.72
C ILE A 71 -27.03 3.71 12.24
N ASP A 72 -27.87 4.70 11.95
CA ASP A 72 -29.27 4.73 12.38
C ASP A 72 -30.06 3.56 11.77
N ILE A 73 -29.82 3.22 10.49
CA ILE A 73 -30.42 2.04 9.84
C ILE A 73 -29.99 0.75 10.54
N VAL A 74 -28.70 0.59 10.83
CA VAL A 74 -28.17 -0.60 11.52
C VAL A 74 -28.76 -0.73 12.92
N ASN A 75 -28.90 0.39 13.63
CA ASN A 75 -29.44 0.44 14.99
C ASN A 75 -30.98 0.31 15.03
N ALA A 76 -31.70 0.69 13.98
CA ALA A 76 -33.16 0.54 13.93
C ALA A 76 -33.61 -0.93 14.06
N ARG A 77 -32.73 -1.89 13.74
CA ARG A 77 -32.99 -3.32 13.93
C ARG A 77 -33.28 -3.72 15.37
N PHE A 78 -32.76 -2.98 16.35
CA PHE A 78 -33.01 -3.26 17.77
C PHE A 78 -34.50 -3.20 18.13
N ILE A 79 -35.34 -2.56 17.30
CA ILE A 79 -36.80 -2.53 17.46
C ILE A 79 -37.42 -3.93 17.28
N GLN A 80 -36.87 -4.75 16.37
CA GLN A 80 -37.41 -6.08 16.05
C GLN A 80 -36.84 -7.21 16.94
N GLY A 81 -35.82 -6.91 17.75
CA GLY A 81 -35.13 -7.89 18.60
C GLY A 81 -33.65 -7.55 18.72
N ASP A 82 -32.86 -8.41 19.37
CA ASP A 82 -31.41 -8.22 19.45
C ASP A 82 -30.72 -8.65 18.14
N PRO A 83 -30.15 -7.73 17.34
CA PRO A 83 -29.51 -8.09 16.08
C PRO A 83 -28.15 -8.75 16.33
N VAL A 84 -27.83 -9.77 15.52
CA VAL A 84 -26.52 -10.44 15.54
C VAL A 84 -25.38 -9.47 15.23
N TYR A 85 -25.60 -8.54 14.30
CA TYR A 85 -24.59 -7.57 13.86
C TYR A 85 -24.87 -6.17 14.42
N LYS A 86 -23.92 -5.64 15.19
CA LYS A 86 -24.03 -4.36 15.91
C LYS A 86 -22.97 -3.38 15.44
N HIS A 87 -23.31 -2.09 15.42
CA HIS A 87 -22.36 -1.01 15.22
C HIS A 87 -21.79 -0.54 16.58
N PRO A 88 -20.48 -0.29 16.70
CA PRO A 88 -19.42 -0.54 15.72
C PRO A 88 -19.04 -2.02 15.68
N THR A 89 -18.78 -2.54 14.48
CA THR A 89 -18.18 -3.87 14.33
C THR A 89 -16.71 -3.81 14.71
N ILE A 90 -16.23 -4.84 15.41
CA ILE A 90 -14.85 -4.87 15.92
C ILE A 90 -13.91 -5.30 14.79
N PRO A 91 -12.84 -4.54 14.48
CA PRO A 91 -11.79 -5.00 13.58
C PRO A 91 -11.18 -6.31 14.08
N GLY A 92 -11.04 -7.30 13.19
CA GLY A 92 -10.57 -8.65 13.55
C GLY A 92 -11.70 -9.66 13.75
N TYR A 93 -12.97 -9.27 13.55
CA TYR A 93 -14.05 -10.23 13.40
C TYR A 93 -13.86 -11.05 12.11
N GLU A 94 -13.60 -12.35 12.27
CA GLU A 94 -13.38 -13.30 11.16
C GLU A 94 -14.67 -13.91 10.61
N GLY A 95 -15.81 -13.67 11.27
CA GLY A 95 -17.11 -14.17 10.82
C GLY A 95 -17.63 -13.46 9.58
N PHE A 96 -18.69 -14.03 8.99
CA PHE A 96 -19.35 -13.46 7.83
C PHE A 96 -20.08 -12.16 8.19
N VAL A 97 -19.85 -11.09 7.41
CA VAL A 97 -20.62 -9.84 7.45
C VAL A 97 -21.34 -9.67 6.11
N PRO A 98 -22.68 -9.54 6.09
CA PRO A 98 -23.45 -9.36 4.87
C PRO A 98 -22.93 -8.20 4.02
N ARG A 99 -22.84 -8.41 2.70
CA ARG A 99 -22.45 -7.39 1.71
C ARG A 99 -21.06 -6.77 1.88
N ILE A 100 -20.23 -7.25 2.81
CA ILE A 100 -18.87 -6.72 2.99
C ILE A 100 -17.93 -7.14 1.85
N ASN A 101 -18.16 -8.34 1.30
CA ASN A 101 -17.36 -8.90 0.22
C ASN A 101 -17.59 -8.10 -1.07
N GLY A 102 -16.61 -7.28 -1.45
CA GLY A 102 -16.70 -6.35 -2.59
C GLY A 102 -16.46 -4.89 -2.21
N LEU A 103 -16.51 -4.54 -0.92
CA LEU A 103 -16.16 -3.23 -0.41
C LEU A 103 -14.65 -3.19 -0.09
N PHE A 104 -13.91 -2.24 -0.68
CA PHE A 104 -12.46 -2.11 -0.50
C PHE A 104 -12.06 -0.65 -0.25
N GLY A 105 -10.86 -0.42 0.30
CA GLY A 105 -10.26 0.91 0.44
C GLY A 105 -10.75 1.76 1.63
N GLN A 106 -11.55 1.20 2.54
CA GLN A 106 -12.02 1.88 3.76
C GLN A 106 -11.67 1.08 5.02
N ARG A 107 -11.84 1.68 6.19
CA ARG A 107 -11.67 0.97 7.47
C ARG A 107 -12.70 -0.15 7.58
N TYR A 108 -12.30 -1.28 8.13
CA TYR A 108 -13.18 -2.44 8.29
C TYR A 108 -14.51 -2.10 8.98
N THR A 109 -14.48 -1.31 10.04
CA THR A 109 -15.68 -0.90 10.79
C THR A 109 -16.67 -0.13 9.92
N VAL A 110 -16.16 0.74 9.05
CA VAL A 110 -16.94 1.56 8.11
C VAL A 110 -17.57 0.66 7.04
N GLN A 111 -16.78 -0.21 6.43
CA GLN A 111 -17.26 -1.12 5.38
C GLN A 111 -18.33 -2.08 5.90
N ALA A 112 -18.12 -2.62 7.09
CA ALA A 112 -19.07 -3.51 7.73
C ALA A 112 -20.41 -2.78 7.99
N THR A 113 -20.37 -1.51 8.42
CA THR A 113 -21.60 -0.75 8.67
C THR A 113 -22.32 -0.35 7.38
N GLU A 114 -21.57 0.05 6.35
CA GLU A 114 -22.13 0.36 5.03
C GLU A 114 -22.78 -0.89 4.44
N GLY A 115 -22.08 -2.03 4.45
CA GLY A 115 -22.61 -3.32 3.98
C GLY A 115 -23.84 -3.79 4.75
N LEU A 116 -23.84 -3.68 6.09
CA LEU A 116 -25.02 -4.00 6.90
C LEU A 116 -26.20 -3.07 6.60
N SER A 117 -25.96 -1.78 6.46
CA SER A 117 -27.03 -0.82 6.15
C SER A 117 -27.65 -1.08 4.77
N GLU A 118 -26.84 -1.48 3.79
CA GLU A 118 -27.29 -1.83 2.45
C GLU A 118 -28.12 -3.13 2.46
N PHE A 119 -27.66 -4.12 3.21
CA PHE A 119 -28.39 -5.37 3.40
C PHE A 119 -29.78 -5.14 4.00
N GLU A 120 -29.89 -4.26 5.01
CA GLU A 120 -31.18 -3.89 5.61
C GLU A 120 -32.12 -3.14 4.67
N GLN A 121 -31.57 -2.30 3.80
CA GLN A 121 -32.37 -1.63 2.78
C GLN A 121 -32.89 -2.63 1.74
N MET A 122 -32.08 -3.62 1.36
CA MET A 122 -32.48 -4.68 0.44
C MET A 122 -33.59 -5.54 1.03
N GLN A 123 -33.43 -6.04 2.25
CA GLN A 123 -34.46 -6.79 2.98
C GLN A 123 -35.79 -6.04 3.05
N ARG A 124 -35.75 -4.73 3.37
CA ARG A 124 -36.96 -3.90 3.42
C ARG A 124 -37.62 -3.73 2.04
N LYS A 125 -36.83 -3.58 0.97
CA LYS A 125 -37.35 -3.50 -0.39
C LYS A 125 -38.00 -4.81 -0.81
N ASP A 126 -37.37 -5.94 -0.52
CA ASP A 126 -37.89 -7.27 -0.85
C ASP A 126 -39.19 -7.55 -0.08
N MET A 127 -39.23 -7.22 1.21
CA MET A 127 -40.43 -7.33 2.04
C MET A 127 -41.56 -6.43 1.53
N ALA A 128 -41.25 -5.19 1.13
CA ALA A 128 -42.22 -4.28 0.54
C ALA A 128 -42.75 -4.80 -0.80
N ALA A 129 -41.90 -5.34 -1.66
CA ALA A 129 -42.28 -5.96 -2.92
C ALA A 129 -43.18 -7.18 -2.70
N LEU A 130 -42.84 -8.04 -1.74
CA LEU A 130 -43.65 -9.19 -1.36
C LEU A 130 -45.03 -8.75 -0.85
N ASN A 131 -45.08 -7.77 0.04
CA ASN A 131 -46.34 -7.22 0.55
C ASN A 131 -47.19 -6.61 -0.56
N ASN A 132 -46.58 -5.92 -1.52
CA ASN A 132 -47.28 -5.39 -2.69
C ASN A 132 -47.88 -6.51 -3.55
N LEU A 133 -47.15 -7.60 -3.76
CA LEU A 133 -47.64 -8.77 -4.50
C LEU A 133 -48.81 -9.44 -3.78
N LEU A 134 -48.68 -9.67 -2.47
CA LEU A 134 -49.76 -10.24 -1.66
C LEU A 134 -51.01 -9.34 -1.67
N ARG A 135 -50.82 -8.03 -1.58
CA ARG A 135 -51.89 -7.03 -1.67
C ARG A 135 -52.59 -7.08 -3.03
N GLN A 136 -51.83 -7.14 -4.11
CA GLN A 136 -52.37 -7.24 -5.47
C GLN A 136 -53.19 -8.53 -5.65
N GLY A 137 -52.68 -9.67 -5.20
CA GLY A 137 -53.42 -10.94 -5.24
C GLY A 137 -54.73 -10.87 -4.46
N ALA A 138 -54.72 -10.30 -3.24
CA ALA A 138 -55.92 -10.16 -2.42
C ALA A 138 -56.97 -9.23 -3.05
N LEU A 139 -56.54 -8.16 -3.73
CA LEU A 139 -57.40 -7.25 -4.49
C LEU A 139 -58.04 -7.95 -5.68
N GLN A 140 -57.26 -8.73 -6.45
CA GLN A 140 -57.75 -9.46 -7.62
C GLN A 140 -58.71 -10.60 -7.27
N ASP A 141 -58.50 -11.27 -6.13
CA ASP A 141 -59.40 -12.28 -5.57
C ASP A 141 -60.71 -11.70 -5.01
N GLY A 142 -60.83 -10.36 -4.91
CA GLY A 142 -61.98 -9.68 -4.30
C GLY A 142 -62.08 -9.87 -2.78
N LYS A 143 -61.03 -10.42 -2.13
CA LYS A 143 -60.96 -10.61 -0.67
C LYS A 143 -60.65 -9.31 0.08
N TRP A 144 -60.15 -8.30 -0.64
CA TRP A 144 -59.77 -7.01 -0.08
C TRP A 144 -60.37 -5.87 -0.90
N ASN A 145 -60.94 -4.87 -0.23
CA ASN A 145 -61.52 -3.69 -0.88
C ASN A 145 -60.50 -2.53 -0.97
N PRO A 146 -60.22 -1.98 -2.16
CA PRO A 146 -59.26 -0.90 -2.34
C PRO A 146 -59.78 0.40 -1.71
N LYS A 147 -59.02 0.98 -0.77
CA LYS A 147 -59.37 2.24 -0.09
C LYS A 147 -58.64 3.45 -0.66
N THR A 148 -57.38 3.27 -1.05
CA THR A 148 -56.52 4.32 -1.60
C THR A 148 -56.54 4.30 -3.13
N LEU A 149 -56.19 5.43 -3.75
CA LEU A 149 -56.10 5.55 -5.21
C LEU A 149 -55.05 4.59 -5.79
N GLU A 150 -53.89 4.46 -5.11
CA GLU A 150 -52.84 3.48 -5.43
C GLU A 150 -53.38 2.04 -5.52
N ASP A 151 -54.27 1.65 -4.60
CA ASP A 151 -54.86 0.31 -4.56
C ASP A 151 -55.77 0.05 -5.75
N ARG A 152 -56.46 1.11 -6.22
CA ARG A 152 -57.32 1.03 -7.38
C ARG A 152 -56.49 0.91 -8.66
N GLU A 153 -55.38 1.62 -8.75
CA GLU A 153 -54.45 1.48 -9.88
C GLU A 153 -53.84 0.08 -9.94
N LEU A 154 -53.51 -0.53 -8.78
CA LEU A 154 -53.02 -1.91 -8.69
C LEU A 154 -54.00 -2.96 -9.24
N THR A 155 -55.31 -2.70 -9.23
CA THR A 155 -56.32 -3.62 -9.82
C THR A 155 -56.29 -3.65 -11.34
N GLN A 156 -55.75 -2.63 -12.00
CA GLN A 156 -55.69 -2.53 -13.46
C GLN A 156 -54.48 -3.24 -14.08
N SER A 157 -53.69 -3.96 -13.28
CA SER A 157 -52.51 -4.67 -13.76
C SER A 157 -52.87 -5.64 -14.90
N GLU A 158 -52.07 -5.64 -15.97
CA GLU A 158 -52.24 -6.52 -17.15
C GLU A 158 -52.23 -8.02 -16.78
N PHE A 159 -51.56 -8.39 -15.68
CA PHE A 159 -51.41 -9.76 -15.24
C PHE A 159 -52.29 -10.08 -14.04
N LYS A 160 -53.09 -11.15 -14.16
CA LYS A 160 -53.88 -11.70 -13.05
C LYS A 160 -53.08 -12.80 -12.34
N LEU A 161 -52.95 -12.68 -11.02
CA LEU A 161 -52.32 -13.64 -10.13
C LEU A 161 -53.34 -14.68 -9.65
N PRO A 162 -52.91 -15.93 -9.38
CA PRO A 162 -51.60 -16.48 -9.72
C PRO A 162 -51.40 -16.52 -11.25
N LEU A 163 -50.17 -16.27 -11.71
CA LEU A 163 -49.86 -16.26 -13.14
C LEU A 163 -50.25 -17.62 -13.76
N LEU A 164 -51.02 -17.58 -14.85
CA LEU A 164 -51.34 -18.79 -15.61
C LEU A 164 -50.05 -19.37 -16.19
N GLN A 165 -49.82 -20.65 -15.92
CA GLN A 165 -48.66 -21.35 -16.46
C GLN A 165 -48.80 -21.52 -17.97
N VAL A 166 -47.98 -20.77 -18.74
CA VAL A 166 -48.04 -20.77 -20.21
C VAL A 166 -47.49 -22.06 -20.83
N ARG A 167 -46.59 -22.76 -20.13
CA ARG A 167 -45.97 -24.03 -20.57
C ARG A 167 -45.93 -25.06 -19.44
N PRO A 168 -47.05 -25.74 -19.14
CA PRO A 168 -47.09 -26.77 -18.11
C PRO A 168 -46.18 -27.97 -18.42
N GLU A 169 -45.88 -28.23 -19.69
CA GLU A 169 -44.93 -29.26 -20.13
C GLU A 169 -43.48 -28.96 -19.70
N CYS A 170 -43.15 -27.70 -19.43
CA CYS A 170 -41.84 -27.30 -18.91
C CYS A 170 -41.81 -27.25 -17.37
N ALA A 171 -42.92 -27.56 -16.69
CA ALA A 171 -42.99 -27.63 -15.23
C ALA A 171 -42.14 -28.81 -14.73
N GLY A 172 -40.90 -28.57 -14.34
CA GLY A 172 -39.97 -29.61 -13.89
C GLY A 172 -38.74 -29.79 -14.77
N MET A 173 -38.63 -29.10 -15.92
CA MET A 173 -37.33 -28.91 -16.58
C MET A 173 -36.49 -27.98 -15.70
N VAL A 174 -35.60 -28.57 -14.92
CA VAL A 174 -34.63 -27.84 -14.10
C VAL A 174 -33.79 -26.98 -15.03
N ARG A 175 -33.92 -25.64 -14.96
CA ARG A 175 -33.08 -24.72 -15.76
C ARG A 175 -31.59 -24.90 -15.47
N ASN A 176 -31.29 -25.37 -14.26
CA ASN A 176 -29.97 -25.76 -13.83
C ASN A 176 -29.84 -27.28 -14.05
N LEU A 177 -29.47 -27.69 -15.25
CA LEU A 177 -28.91 -29.03 -15.42
C LEU A 177 -27.67 -29.11 -14.53
N SER A 178 -27.63 -30.07 -13.61
CA SER A 178 -26.38 -30.45 -12.97
C SER A 178 -25.45 -30.89 -14.08
N VAL A 179 -24.49 -30.04 -14.43
CA VAL A 179 -23.41 -30.43 -15.31
C VAL A 179 -22.54 -31.35 -14.47
N ASP A 180 -22.40 -32.60 -14.89
CA ASP A 180 -21.38 -33.48 -14.33
C ASP A 180 -20.03 -32.81 -14.64
N GLU A 181 -19.45 -32.17 -13.62
CA GLU A 181 -18.11 -31.63 -13.75
C GLU A 181 -17.20 -32.81 -14.12
N PRO A 182 -16.37 -32.67 -15.17
CA PRO A 182 -15.42 -33.72 -15.50
C PRO A 182 -14.59 -34.04 -14.25
N PRO A 183 -14.32 -35.33 -13.98
CA PRO A 183 -13.56 -35.71 -12.80
C PRO A 183 -12.26 -34.89 -12.78
N LEU A 184 -12.11 -34.09 -11.72
CA LEU A 184 -10.85 -33.38 -11.50
C LEU A 184 -9.78 -34.46 -11.40
N ASN A 185 -8.77 -34.37 -12.27
CA ASN A 185 -7.58 -35.20 -12.11
C ASN A 185 -7.08 -35.01 -10.67
N PRO A 186 -6.74 -36.10 -9.96
CA PRO A 186 -6.23 -35.97 -8.61
C PRO A 186 -5.06 -34.97 -8.65
N PRO A 187 -5.01 -34.02 -7.71
CA PRO A 187 -3.93 -33.06 -7.68
C PRO A 187 -2.59 -33.81 -7.61
N ASP A 188 -1.74 -33.70 -8.64
CA ASP A 188 -0.35 -34.20 -8.67
C ASP A 188 0.56 -33.48 -7.63
N HIS A 189 -0.05 -32.79 -6.66
CA HIS A 189 0.61 -31.93 -5.70
C HIS A 189 1.28 -32.76 -4.62
N SER A 190 2.53 -33.16 -4.87
CA SER A 190 3.41 -33.55 -3.75
C SER A 190 4.65 -32.68 -3.64
N ALA A 191 5.07 -31.99 -4.72
CA ALA A 191 6.27 -31.17 -4.71
C ALA A 191 5.96 -29.70 -4.97
N SER A 192 6.49 -28.83 -4.11
CA SER A 192 6.58 -27.40 -4.38
C SER A 192 7.44 -27.16 -5.63
N PRO A 193 7.09 -26.20 -6.53
CA PRO A 193 7.90 -25.88 -7.73
C PRO A 193 9.38 -25.57 -7.43
N TYR A 194 9.67 -25.18 -6.20
CA TYR A 194 11.03 -24.95 -5.70
C TYR A 194 11.89 -26.21 -5.63
N PHE A 195 11.30 -27.39 -5.50
CA PHE A 195 12.02 -28.66 -5.32
C PHE A 195 11.65 -29.74 -6.36
N MET A 196 10.79 -29.40 -7.33
CA MET A 196 10.53 -30.24 -8.51
C MET A 196 11.81 -30.47 -9.33
N ASP A 197 11.83 -31.52 -10.14
CA ASP A 197 12.95 -31.80 -11.04
C ASP A 197 13.04 -30.79 -12.19
N ASN A 198 14.28 -30.51 -12.65
CA ASN A 198 14.53 -29.52 -13.72
C ASN A 198 13.89 -29.89 -15.05
N ALA A 199 13.64 -31.18 -15.30
CA ALA A 199 13.02 -31.66 -16.53
C ALA A 199 11.49 -31.54 -16.49
N ASP A 200 10.90 -31.20 -15.33
CA ASP A 200 9.45 -31.15 -15.17
C ASP A 200 8.86 -29.91 -15.89
N PRO A 201 7.93 -30.08 -16.83
CA PRO A 201 7.29 -28.96 -17.53
C PRO A 201 6.43 -28.06 -16.63
N GLU A 202 6.04 -28.54 -15.44
CA GLU A 202 5.27 -27.81 -14.44
C GLU A 202 6.13 -27.10 -13.39
N LYS A 203 7.46 -27.12 -13.54
CA LYS A 203 8.39 -26.35 -12.72
C LYS A 203 8.40 -24.87 -13.12
N TYR A 204 7.37 -24.14 -12.75
CA TYR A 204 7.28 -22.69 -12.89
C TYR A 204 6.29 -22.13 -11.87
N LEU A 205 6.34 -20.82 -11.63
CA LEU A 205 5.41 -20.17 -10.70
C LEU A 205 4.15 -19.74 -11.47
N LYS A 206 2.98 -20.03 -10.91
CA LYS A 206 1.70 -19.69 -11.55
C LYS A 206 1.54 -18.16 -11.63
N LYS A 207 0.85 -17.69 -12.67
CA LYS A 207 0.58 -16.25 -12.87
C LYS A 207 -0.21 -15.72 -11.67
N GLY A 208 0.23 -14.59 -11.11
CA GLY A 208 -0.35 -14.02 -9.89
C GLY A 208 0.37 -14.41 -8.60
N PHE A 209 1.40 -15.26 -8.66
CA PHE A 209 2.29 -15.47 -7.52
C PHE A 209 2.99 -14.16 -7.12
N THR A 210 2.86 -13.76 -5.86
CA THR A 210 3.40 -12.51 -5.30
C THR A 210 4.63 -12.73 -4.40
N GLY A 211 5.05 -13.98 -4.23
CA GLY A 211 6.22 -14.31 -3.42
C GLY A 211 7.54 -14.06 -4.15
N PRO A 212 8.68 -14.23 -3.43
CA PRO A 212 10.00 -14.05 -4.01
C PRO A 212 10.33 -15.13 -5.04
N VAL A 213 10.82 -14.71 -6.21
CA VAL A 213 11.34 -15.59 -7.27
C VAL A 213 12.87 -15.65 -7.16
N PRO A 214 13.45 -16.77 -6.68
CA PRO A 214 14.90 -16.87 -6.50
C PRO A 214 15.58 -16.80 -7.86
N PHE A 215 16.67 -16.02 -7.99
CA PHE A 215 17.36 -15.78 -9.27
C PHE A 215 16.50 -15.14 -10.37
N GLY A 216 15.29 -14.64 -10.08
CA GLY A 216 14.39 -14.10 -11.12
C GLY A 216 14.93 -12.89 -11.90
N TYR A 217 15.93 -12.18 -11.34
CA TYR A 217 16.53 -11.01 -11.99
C TYR A 217 17.41 -11.37 -13.20
N SER A 218 18.04 -12.56 -13.24
CA SER A 218 18.88 -12.96 -14.37
C SER A 218 18.07 -13.21 -15.64
N SER A 219 16.83 -13.67 -15.50
CA SER A 219 15.90 -13.95 -16.59
C SER A 219 14.84 -12.86 -16.78
N PHE A 220 15.11 -11.64 -16.30
CA PHE A 220 14.19 -10.51 -16.41
C PHE A 220 13.84 -10.22 -17.88
N GLY A 221 12.55 -9.98 -18.16
CA GLY A 221 12.04 -9.68 -19.49
C GLY A 221 11.51 -10.89 -20.29
N GLN A 222 11.68 -12.11 -19.79
CA GLN A 222 11.04 -13.29 -20.38
C GLN A 222 9.57 -13.44 -19.96
N THR A 223 8.83 -14.31 -20.65
CA THR A 223 7.45 -14.66 -20.24
C THR A 223 7.46 -15.34 -18.87
N ASN A 224 6.36 -15.23 -18.11
CA ASN A 224 6.31 -15.71 -16.72
C ASN A 224 6.77 -17.18 -16.60
N LYS A 225 6.27 -18.08 -17.46
CA LYS A 225 6.65 -19.50 -17.44
C LYS A 225 8.15 -19.70 -17.69
N ALA A 226 8.73 -19.03 -18.70
CA ALA A 226 10.15 -19.16 -19.04
C ALA A 226 11.06 -18.54 -17.97
N MET A 227 10.72 -17.33 -17.50
CA MET A 227 11.46 -16.63 -16.45
C MET A 227 11.47 -17.44 -15.15
N THR A 228 10.32 -17.90 -14.69
CA THR A 228 10.22 -18.59 -13.39
C THR A 228 10.78 -20.01 -13.46
N ASN A 229 10.64 -20.71 -14.60
CA ASN A 229 11.27 -22.01 -14.78
C ASN A 229 12.81 -21.91 -14.74
N SER A 230 13.40 -21.01 -15.53
CA SER A 230 14.86 -20.83 -15.54
C SER A 230 15.40 -20.46 -14.16
N ALA A 231 14.75 -19.52 -13.49
CA ALA A 231 15.09 -19.07 -12.15
C ALA A 231 14.99 -20.21 -11.09
N LEU A 232 13.96 -21.06 -11.17
CA LEU A 232 13.80 -22.22 -10.29
C LEU A 232 14.80 -23.34 -10.61
N CYS A 233 15.16 -23.54 -11.88
CA CYS A 233 16.21 -24.50 -12.27
C CYS A 233 17.57 -24.08 -11.71
N ASP A 234 17.92 -22.80 -11.84
CA ASP A 234 19.14 -22.22 -11.24
C ASP A 234 19.14 -22.36 -9.72
N PHE A 235 18.00 -22.10 -9.09
CA PHE A 235 17.83 -22.28 -7.65
C PHE A 235 18.11 -23.73 -7.23
N THR A 236 17.46 -24.71 -7.85
CA THR A 236 17.66 -26.12 -7.48
C THR A 236 19.06 -26.64 -7.77
N THR A 237 19.68 -26.17 -8.86
CA THR A 237 21.05 -26.56 -9.21
C THR A 237 22.04 -26.04 -8.19
N ASN A 238 21.91 -24.76 -7.80
CA ASN A 238 22.72 -24.16 -6.74
C ASN A 238 22.46 -24.80 -5.38
N TYR A 239 21.20 -25.09 -5.05
CA TYR A 239 20.81 -25.75 -3.80
C TYR A 239 21.44 -27.15 -3.68
N ARG A 240 21.30 -27.98 -4.73
CA ARG A 240 21.91 -29.33 -4.78
C ARG A 240 23.44 -29.27 -4.75
N LYS A 241 24.05 -28.32 -5.47
CA LYS A 241 25.51 -28.10 -5.44
C LYS A 241 26.00 -27.74 -4.04
N ARG A 242 25.31 -26.85 -3.33
CA ARG A 242 25.65 -26.50 -1.95
C ARG A 242 25.56 -27.70 -1.02
N LEU A 243 24.46 -28.45 -1.05
CA LEU A 243 24.32 -29.69 -0.27
C LEU A 243 25.47 -30.69 -0.55
N SER A 244 25.86 -30.86 -1.82
CA SER A 244 26.98 -31.75 -2.17
C SER A 244 28.35 -31.26 -1.69
N THR A 245 28.51 -29.96 -1.42
CA THR A 245 29.78 -29.32 -1.06
C THR A 245 29.88 -28.98 0.43
N GLU A 246 28.81 -29.14 1.21
CA GLU A 246 28.82 -28.89 2.66
C GLU A 246 29.86 -29.74 3.42
N TRP A 247 30.17 -30.94 2.92
CA TRP A 247 31.13 -31.86 3.56
C TRP A 247 32.49 -31.88 2.86
N ALA A 248 32.67 -31.07 1.81
CA ALA A 248 33.94 -30.98 1.11
C ALA A 248 34.84 -29.94 1.81
N PRO A 249 36.09 -30.29 2.20
CA PRO A 249 37.00 -29.32 2.78
C PRO A 249 37.26 -28.19 1.77
N VAL A 250 36.98 -26.95 2.17
CA VAL A 250 37.18 -25.76 1.32
C VAL A 250 38.67 -25.62 1.04
N THR A 251 39.08 -25.95 -0.19
CA THR A 251 40.45 -25.74 -0.65
C THR A 251 40.61 -24.28 -1.06
N ILE A 252 41.01 -23.43 -0.11
CA ILE A 252 41.27 -22.02 -0.38
C ILE A 252 42.64 -21.94 -1.10
N SER A 253 42.62 -22.00 -2.43
CA SER A 253 43.75 -21.59 -3.26
C SER A 253 43.85 -20.07 -3.18
N ARG A 254 44.68 -19.56 -2.26
CA ARG A 254 45.10 -18.15 -2.29
C ARG A 254 46.30 -18.08 -3.23
N PRO A 255 46.21 -17.45 -4.41
CA PRO A 255 47.41 -17.12 -5.14
C PRO A 255 48.26 -16.22 -4.24
N ASP A 256 49.55 -16.52 -4.12
CA ASP A 256 50.45 -15.70 -3.31
C ASP A 256 50.37 -14.25 -3.81
N PRO A 257 50.21 -13.27 -2.91
CA PRO A 257 50.20 -11.89 -3.32
C PRO A 257 51.52 -11.57 -4.02
N PRO A 258 51.50 -10.81 -5.14
CA PRO A 258 52.73 -10.46 -5.83
C PRO A 258 53.66 -9.76 -4.84
N LEU A 259 54.90 -10.26 -4.73
CA LEU A 259 55.92 -9.65 -3.90
C LEU A 259 56.16 -8.22 -4.40
N LEU A 260 55.62 -7.23 -3.69
CA LEU A 260 55.91 -5.82 -3.94
C LEU A 260 57.36 -5.56 -3.53
N ILE A 261 58.27 -5.63 -4.50
CA ILE A 261 59.72 -5.38 -4.36
C ILE A 261 59.99 -3.92 -3.92
N GLN A 262 59.01 -3.02 -4.05
CA GLN A 262 59.10 -1.64 -3.60
C GLN A 262 57.82 -1.24 -2.85
N PRO A 263 57.92 -0.53 -1.71
CA PRO A 263 56.76 0.04 -1.04
C PRO A 263 56.10 1.07 -1.98
N SER A 264 54.78 1.04 -2.09
CA SER A 264 54.04 2.02 -2.88
C SER A 264 54.25 3.42 -2.29
N GLU A 265 54.94 4.29 -3.03
CA GLU A 265 55.16 5.66 -2.57
C GLU A 265 53.84 6.43 -2.68
N ILE A 266 53.20 6.69 -1.54
CA ILE A 266 51.90 7.38 -1.47
C ILE A 266 52.01 8.83 -1.98
N TYR A 267 53.08 9.54 -1.64
CA TYR A 267 53.29 10.95 -2.03
C TYR A 267 54.38 11.05 -3.10
N HIS A 268 53.99 11.27 -4.35
CA HIS A 268 54.92 11.41 -5.47
C HIS A 268 55.52 12.83 -5.54
N ARG A 269 56.75 12.94 -6.04
CA ARG A 269 57.45 14.23 -6.25
C ARG A 269 56.88 15.05 -7.41
N HIS A 270 56.39 14.37 -8.44
CA HIS A 270 55.98 14.99 -9.70
C HIS A 270 54.47 14.95 -9.94
N LEU A 271 53.74 14.09 -9.22
CA LEU A 271 52.30 13.90 -9.37
C LEU A 271 51.58 14.35 -8.10
N GLY A 272 50.50 15.10 -8.28
CA GLY A 272 49.58 15.47 -7.21
C GLY A 272 48.64 14.32 -6.84
N GLN A 273 48.03 14.41 -5.67
CA GLN A 273 46.98 13.48 -5.27
C GLN A 273 45.68 13.72 -6.05
N LEU A 274 44.92 12.65 -6.22
CA LEU A 274 43.58 12.71 -6.80
C LEU A 274 42.62 13.45 -5.84
N PRO A 275 41.70 14.29 -6.33
CA PRO A 275 40.79 15.09 -5.50
C PRO A 275 39.94 14.32 -4.46
N ASN A 276 39.77 13.00 -4.64
CA ASN A 276 39.03 12.13 -3.73
C ASN A 276 39.92 11.32 -2.77
N TYR A 277 41.22 11.64 -2.71
CA TYR A 277 42.11 11.02 -1.74
C TYR A 277 41.72 11.44 -0.32
N ALA A 278 41.25 10.48 0.47
CA ALA A 278 40.79 10.69 1.84
C ALA A 278 41.90 10.52 2.90
N GLY A 279 43.12 10.21 2.48
CA GLY A 279 44.26 10.06 3.39
C GLY A 279 44.85 11.40 3.82
N HIS A 280 45.75 11.37 4.81
CA HIS A 280 46.44 12.55 5.31
C HIS A 280 47.35 13.17 4.24
N ILE A 281 47.48 14.50 4.21
CA ILE A 281 48.47 15.20 3.37
C ILE A 281 49.28 16.13 4.29
N PRO A 282 50.60 15.89 4.45
CA PRO A 282 51.45 16.73 5.28
C PRO A 282 51.46 18.20 4.81
N GLY A 283 51.16 19.12 5.73
CA GLY A 283 51.23 20.57 5.47
C GLY A 283 50.05 21.20 4.72
N ALA A 284 49.11 20.40 4.18
CA ALA A 284 47.97 20.90 3.40
C ALA A 284 47.06 21.85 4.20
N ILE A 285 46.91 21.61 5.51
CA ILE A 285 46.09 22.45 6.40
C ILE A 285 46.63 23.88 6.50
N PHE A 286 47.94 24.08 6.28
CA PHE A 286 48.61 25.38 6.41
C PHE A 286 48.81 26.09 5.08
N ARG A 287 48.36 25.50 3.96
CA ARG A 287 48.55 26.02 2.61
C ARG A 287 47.19 26.34 1.99
N PHE A 288 47.11 27.49 1.34
CA PHE A 288 45.91 27.96 0.66
C PHE A 288 46.26 28.70 -0.63
N GLY A 289 45.32 28.76 -1.57
CA GLY A 289 45.47 29.49 -2.83
C GLY A 289 46.00 28.69 -4.03
N LYS A 290 46.17 27.36 -3.91
CA LYS A 290 46.53 26.46 -5.04
C LYS A 290 45.47 25.39 -5.24
N THR A 291 45.45 24.77 -6.41
CA THR A 291 44.59 23.60 -6.69
C THR A 291 45.06 22.38 -5.90
N TYR A 292 44.14 21.50 -5.52
CA TYR A 292 44.41 20.33 -4.68
C TYR A 292 45.58 19.46 -5.21
N GLY A 293 45.62 19.20 -6.52
CA GLY A 293 46.73 18.45 -7.13
C GLY A 293 48.09 19.17 -7.03
N ASN A 294 48.11 20.50 -7.16
CA ASN A 294 49.35 21.27 -7.03
C ASN A 294 49.82 21.40 -5.58
N ASP A 295 48.89 21.43 -4.62
CA ASP A 295 49.22 21.55 -3.20
C ASP A 295 49.72 20.23 -2.59
N THR A 296 49.24 19.11 -3.13
CA THR A 296 49.59 17.75 -2.70
C THR A 296 50.83 17.18 -3.38
N ARG A 297 51.29 17.81 -4.47
CA ARG A 297 52.53 17.45 -5.17
C ARG A 297 53.73 17.67 -4.26
N ASP A 298 54.52 16.62 -4.03
CA ASP A 298 55.64 16.62 -3.09
C ASP A 298 55.26 17.09 -1.68
N ALA A 299 54.16 16.55 -1.12
CA ALA A 299 53.74 16.86 0.26
C ALA A 299 54.83 16.57 1.31
N LYS A 300 55.74 15.62 1.05
CA LYS A 300 56.90 15.32 1.91
C LYS A 300 57.89 16.49 2.01
N ARG A 301 57.86 17.46 1.09
CA ARG A 301 58.66 18.69 1.19
C ARG A 301 58.43 19.42 2.51
N TRP A 302 57.18 19.40 3.02
CA TRP A 302 56.83 19.95 4.32
C TRP A 302 57.55 19.24 5.48
N LEU A 303 57.65 17.90 5.43
CA LEU A 303 58.34 17.11 6.46
C LEU A 303 59.87 17.28 6.44
N ARG A 304 60.43 17.59 5.27
CA ARG A 304 61.86 17.82 5.07
C ARG A 304 62.31 19.24 5.44
N GLY A 305 61.37 20.19 5.50
CA GLY A 305 61.67 21.60 5.77
C GLY A 305 62.24 22.36 4.57
N ASP A 306 62.16 21.80 3.36
CA ASP A 306 62.68 22.39 2.14
C ASP A 306 61.76 23.54 1.67
N PHE A 307 61.81 24.71 2.30
CA PHE A 307 61.01 25.88 1.90
C PHE A 307 61.86 26.85 1.07
N SER A 308 61.73 26.74 -0.26
CA SER A 308 62.23 27.71 -1.24
C SER A 308 61.21 27.97 -2.34
#